data_AF-F4FZM9-F1
#
_entry.id   AF-F4FZM9-F1
#
_cell.length_a   1.000
_cell.length_b   1.000
_cell.length_c   1.000
_cell.angle_alpha   90.00
_cell.angle_beta   90.00
_cell.angle_gamma   90.00
#
_symmetry.space_group_name_H-M   'P 1'
#
loop_
_entity.id
_entity.type
_entity.pdbx_description
1 polymer ?
#
loop_
_entity_poly.entity_id
_entity_poly.type
_entity_poly.pdbx_seq_one_letter_code
_entity_poly.pdbx_strand_id
1 'polypeptide(L)' 'MSESRDLEIAKRYFQTNLSVGETIAVRDLKALGVREPEKAIAELLRRGVIERGEGCYNLLRDKRKE' A
#
# COMPACT_ATOMS: atom_id res chain seq x y z
N MET A 1 -18.09 0.61 7.34
CA MET A 1 -17.63 0.46 5.96
C MET A 1 -16.69 -0.73 5.93
N SER A 2 -17.05 -1.82 5.24
CA SER A 2 -16.13 -2.95 5.08
C SER A 2 -14.98 -2.49 4.20
N GLU A 3 -13.78 -2.40 4.76
CA GLU A 3 -12.58 -2.26 3.93
C GLU A 3 -12.52 -3.46 2.98
N SER A 4 -12.38 -3.21 1.68
CA SER A 4 -12.19 -4.29 0.71
C SER A 4 -11.00 -5.14 1.13
N ARG A 5 -11.13 -6.46 1.08
CA ARG A 5 -10.08 -7.42 1.47
C ARG A 5 -8.72 -7.08 0.83
N ASP A 6 -8.77 -6.61 -0.41
CA ASP A 6 -7.68 -6.06 -1.22
C ASP A 6 -6.90 -4.92 -0.53
N LEU A 7 -7.62 -3.99 0.09
CA LEU A 7 -7.07 -2.83 0.80
C LEU A 7 -6.35 -3.27 2.08
N GLU A 8 -6.92 -4.23 2.80
CA GLU A 8 -6.31 -4.75 4.03
C GLU A 8 -5.01 -5.51 3.72
N ILE A 9 -4.99 -6.31 2.65
CA ILE A 9 -3.79 -6.99 2.16
C ILE A 9 -2.72 -5.96 1.74
N ALA A 10 -3.11 -4.95 0.97
CA ALA A 10 -2.19 -3.91 0.52
C ALA A 10 -1.59 -3.13 1.70
N LYS A 11 -2.42 -2.77 2.69
CA LYS A 11 -1.97 -2.09 3.90
C LYS A 11 -0.94 -2.93 4.66
N ARG A 12 -1.21 -4.22 4.89
CA ARG A 12 -0.26 -5.13 5.56
C ARG A 12 1.04 -5.26 4.77
N TYR A 13 0.95 -5.34 3.45
CA TYR A 13 2.13 -5.42 2.59
C TYR A 13 3.07 -4.21 2.79
N PHE A 14 2.54 -2.98 2.75
CA PHE A 14 3.35 -1.77 2.97
C PHE A 14 3.78 -1.60 4.44
N GLN A 15 3.03 -2.13 5.41
CA GLN A 15 3.47 -2.16 6.81
C GLN A 15 4.70 -3.03 7.03
N THR A 16 4.83 -4.14 6.28
CA THR A 16 6.02 -4.99 6.31
C THR A 16 7.14 -4.44 5.43
N ASN A 17 6.79 -3.83 4.29
CA ASN A 17 7.74 -3.30 3.32
C ASN A 17 7.70 -1.76 3.31
N LEU A 18 8.60 -1.16 4.08
CA LEU A 18 8.67 0.30 4.30
C LEU A 18 8.85 1.12 3.01
N SER A 19 9.55 0.57 2.03
CA SER A 19 9.82 1.20 0.73
C SER A 19 9.80 0.15 -0.36
N VAL A 20 8.97 0.35 -1.39
CA VAL A 20 8.79 -0.59 -2.48
C VAL A 20 8.69 0.16 -3.80
N GLY A 21 9.42 -0.29 -4.83
CA GLY A 21 9.28 0.25 -6.18
C GLY A 21 7.88 0.05 -6.75
N GLU A 22 7.36 0.99 -7.54
CA GLU A 22 5.97 0.95 -8.04
C GLU A 22 5.65 -0.35 -8.79
N THR A 23 6.57 -0.78 -9.66
CA THR A 23 6.43 -2.03 -10.43
C THR A 23 6.41 -3.27 -9.53
N ILE A 24 7.25 -3.29 -8.48
CA ILE A 24 7.32 -4.40 -7.53
C ILE A 24 6.05 -4.45 -6.69
N ALA A 25 5.59 -3.30 -6.19
CA ALA A 25 4.39 -3.21 -5.37
C ALA A 25 3.16 -3.77 -6.12
N VAL A 26 2.96 -3.36 -7.37
CA VAL A 26 1.84 -3.88 -8.19
C VAL A 26 1.96 -5.39 -8.40
N ARG A 27 3.17 -5.88 -8.68
CA ARG A 27 3.43 -7.31 -8.90
C ARG A 27 3.16 -8.15 -7.65
N ASP A 28 3.67 -7.72 -6.51
CA ASP A 28 3.53 -8.43 -5.24
C ASP A 28 2.07 -8.43 -4.77
N LEU A 29 1.37 -7.30 -4.88
CA LEU A 29 -0.04 -7.21 -4.52
C LEU A 29 -0.90 -8.16 -5.38
N LYS A 30 -0.63 -8.26 -6.69
CA LYS A 30 -1.29 -9.28 -7.55
C LYS A 30 -0.99 -10.70 -7.08
N ALA A 31 0.26 -10.99 -6.71
CA ALA A 31 0.66 -12.30 -6.19
C ALA A 31 -0.04 -12.63 -4.85
N LEU A 32 -0.32 -11.62 -4.04
CA LEU A 32 -1.09 -11.74 -2.79
C LEU A 32 -2.61 -11.86 -2.99
N GLY A 33 -3.09 -11.83 -4.24
CA GLY A 33 -4.50 -11.98 -4.58
C GLY A 33 -5.30 -10.68 -4.61
N VAL A 34 -4.64 -9.52 -4.61
CA VAL A 34 -5.30 -8.22 -4.81
C VAL A 34 -5.73 -8.10 -6.26
N ARG A 35 -7.03 -7.88 -6.50
CA ARG A 35 -7.60 -7.84 -7.85
C ARG A 35 -7.21 -6.56 -8.58
N GLU A 36 -7.28 -5.45 -7.86
CA GLU A 36 -7.00 -4.11 -8.39
C GLU A 36 -5.93 -3.40 -7.54
N PRO A 37 -4.65 -3.78 -7.67
CA PRO A 37 -3.55 -3.26 -6.85
C PRO A 37 -3.40 -1.74 -7.00
N GLU A 38 -3.56 -1.21 -8.22
CA GLU A 38 -3.47 0.23 -8.50
C GLU A 38 -4.54 1.02 -7.74
N LYS A 39 -5.78 0.51 -7.68
CA LYS A 39 -6.85 1.13 -6.89
C LYS A 39 -6.56 1.07 -5.40
N ALA A 40 -6.08 -0.08 -4.91
CA ALA A 40 -5.73 -0.22 -3.50
C ALA A 40 -4.59 0.74 -3.10
N ILE A 41 -3.54 0.85 -3.91
CA ILE A 41 -2.44 1.80 -3.74
C ILE A 41 -2.95 3.24 -3.77
N ALA A 42 -3.77 3.61 -4.76
CA ALA A 42 -4.34 4.95 -4.87
C ALA A 42 -5.18 5.31 -3.63
N GLU A 43 -5.94 4.36 -3.09
CA GLU A 43 -6.71 4.56 -1.86
C GLU A 43 -5.79 4.72 -0.64
N LEU A 44 -4.71 3.93 -0.54
CA LEU A 44 -3.73 4.08 0.54
C LEU A 44 -2.98 5.41 0.49
N LEU A 45 -2.64 5.89 -0.72
CA LEU A 45 -2.10 7.24 -0.95
C LEU A 45 -3.09 8.30 -0.50
N ARG A 46 -4.36 8.18 -0.92
CA ARG A 46 -5.43 9.11 -0.54
C ARG A 46 -5.68 9.17 0.97
N ARG A 47 -5.53 8.03 1.65
CA ARG A 47 -5.66 7.92 3.12
C ARG A 47 -4.40 8.37 3.88
N GLY A 48 -3.32 8.71 3.19
CA GLY A 48 -2.05 9.09 3.81
C GLY A 48 -1.34 7.93 4.52
N VAL A 49 -1.61 6.69 4.12
CA VAL A 49 -0.93 5.50 4.65
C VAL A 49 0.43 5.30 3.98
N ILE A 50 0.51 5.63 2.69
CA ILE A 50 1.73 5.60 1.89
C ILE A 50 1.90 6.92 1.16
N GLU A 51 3.13 7.21 0.72
CA GLU A 51 3.49 8.36 -0.09
C GLU A 51 4.17 7.88 -1.38
N ARG A 52 3.97 8.60 -2.49
CA ARG A 52 4.62 8.32 -3.77
C ARG A 52 5.85 9.21 -3.91
N GLY A 53 7.03 8.59 -3.98
CA GLY A 53 8.29 9.24 -4.35
C GLY A 53 8.60 9.09 -5.84
N GLU A 54 9.87 9.25 -6.22
CA GLU A 54 10.35 8.97 -7.58
C GLU A 54 10.45 7.46 -7.82
N GLY A 55 9.40 6.85 -8.39
CA GLY A 55 9.41 5.44 -8.75
C GLY A 55 9.17 4.46 -7.60
N CYS A 56 8.86 4.95 -6.40
CA CYS A 56 8.66 4.13 -5.20
C CYS A 56 7.46 4.59 -4.36
N TYR A 57 6.85 3.65 -3.63
CA TYR A 57 5.90 3.89 -2.56
C TYR A 57 6.57 3.68 -1.21
N ASN A 58 6.43 4.66 -0.33
CA ASN A 58 6.94 4.61 1.03
C ASN A 58 5.79 4.58 2.03
N LEU A 59 5.90 3.77 3.07
CA LEU A 59 4.94 3.78 4.16
C LEU A 59 5.08 5.07 4.98
N LEU A 60 4.01 5.85 5.05
CA LEU A 60 3.89 6.94 6.00
C LEU A 60 3.63 6.31 7.36
N ARG A 61 4.67 6.32 8.20
CA ARG A 61 4.58 5.83 9.56
C ARG A 61 3.66 6.77 10.33
N ASP A 62 2.43 6.32 10.58
CA ASP A 62 1.48 7.02 11.42
C ASP A 62 2.16 7.34 12.76
N LYS A 63 2.33 8.64 13.07
CA LYS A 63 2.93 9.13 14.33
C LYS A 63 1.97 8.90 15.52
N ARG A 64 1.53 7.67 15.73
CA ARG A 64 0.75 7.26 16.90
C ARG A 64 1.55 6.26 17.73
N LYS A 65 2.66 6.71 18.29
CA LYS A 65 3.23 6.20 19.54
C LYS A 65 4.00 7.34 20.21
N GLU A 66 3.25 8.21 20.88
CA GLU A 66 3.66 8.83 22.14
C GLU A 66 2.59 8.44 23.17
#